data_AF-A0A410V7A4-F1
#
_entry.id   AF-A0A410V7A4-F1
#
_cell.length_a   1.000
_cell.length_b   1.000
_cell.length_c   1.000
_cell.angle_alpha   90.00
_cell.angle_beta   90.00
_cell.angle_gamma   90.00
#
_symmetry.space_group_name_H-M   'P 1'
#
loop_
_entity.id
_entity.type
_entity.pdbx_description
1 polymer ?
#
loop_
_entity_poly.entity_id
_entity_poly.type
_entity_poly.pdbx_seq_one_letter_code
_entity_poly.pdbx_strand_id
1 'polypeptide(L)'
;MNAIEKQQQVARDLREKLHEAEKRQTELVAERDKISYLALTGDAPARKRLSVVNAELSGLTGELASIEAALVEAAKREKAAEEAQFAKRRSDDALAAEVLLSEAEAFASALDDALKTVRQTASELEAKLNQIRRSIGAGPTADSIRTNLRRALVSAAMGGPMHIVHLAPGERVTLAELAAPWARSIRNRIQALTGNAANAA
;
A
#
# COMPACT_ATOMS: atom_id res chain seq x y z
N MET A 1 -3.10 -19.04 19.79
CA MET A 1 -4.44 -19.25 19.22
C MET A 1 -5.22 -17.94 19.28
N ASN A 2 -5.41 -17.28 18.14
CA ASN A 2 -6.09 -15.98 18.04
C ASN A 2 -7.61 -16.12 18.30
N ALA A 3 -8.34 -15.01 18.47
CA ALA A 3 -9.76 -15.05 18.78
C ALA A 3 -10.62 -15.73 17.69
N ILE A 4 -10.25 -15.58 16.42
CA ILE A 4 -10.92 -16.20 15.26
C ILE A 4 -10.66 -17.71 15.26
N GLU A 5 -9.42 -18.14 15.47
CA GLU A 5 -9.04 -19.57 15.56
C GLU A 5 -9.81 -20.27 16.69
N LYS A 6 -10.07 -19.57 17.81
CA LYS A 6 -10.94 -20.08 18.89
C LYS A 6 -12.39 -20.24 18.46
N GLN A 7 -12.98 -19.27 17.75
CA GLN A 7 -14.35 -19.41 17.27
C GLN A 7 -14.47 -20.49 16.19
N GLN A 8 -13.48 -20.62 15.31
CA GLN A 8 -13.43 -21.65 14.27
C GLN A 8 -13.35 -23.06 14.85
N GLN A 9 -12.54 -23.26 15.90
CA GLN A 9 -12.49 -24.54 16.60
C GLN A 9 -13.85 -24.88 17.23
N VAL A 10 -14.48 -23.91 17.92
CA VAL A 10 -15.81 -24.11 18.53
C VAL A 10 -16.85 -24.46 17.47
N ALA A 11 -16.87 -23.76 16.33
CA ALA A 11 -17.80 -24.05 15.24
C ALA A 11 -17.55 -25.43 14.62
N ARG A 12 -16.29 -25.86 14.53
CA ARG A 12 -15.94 -27.20 14.06
C ARG A 12 -16.43 -28.28 15.03
N ASP A 13 -16.15 -28.13 16.31
CA ASP A 13 -16.58 -29.08 17.34
C ASP A 13 -18.11 -29.20 17.38
N LEU A 14 -18.83 -28.09 17.20
CA LEU A 14 -20.30 -28.08 17.12
C LEU A 14 -20.83 -28.78 15.86
N ARG A 15 -20.15 -28.65 14.71
CA ARG A 15 -20.53 -29.37 13.47
C ARG A 15 -20.31 -30.88 13.60
N GLU A 16 -19.22 -31.29 14.25
CA GLU A 16 -18.94 -32.70 14.53
C GLU A 16 -20.05 -33.28 15.43
N LYS A 17 -20.43 -32.57 16.51
CA LYS A 17 -21.56 -32.97 17.37
C LYS A 17 -22.90 -33.01 16.65
N LEU A 18 -23.18 -32.04 15.78
CA LEU A 18 -24.40 -32.02 14.98
C LEU A 18 -24.48 -33.28 14.12
N HIS A 19 -23.39 -33.62 13.43
CA HIS A 19 -23.33 -34.79 12.57
C HIS A 19 -23.51 -36.11 13.35
N GLU A 20 -22.90 -36.21 14.53
CA GLU A 20 -23.08 -37.37 15.42
C GLU A 20 -24.55 -37.51 15.88
N ALA A 21 -25.19 -36.40 16.26
CA ALA A 21 -26.58 -36.37 16.69
C ALA A 21 -27.56 -36.71 15.54
N GLU A 22 -27.33 -36.20 14.33
CA GLU A 22 -28.11 -36.52 13.12
C GLU A 22 -27.99 -38.01 12.75
N LYS A 23 -26.78 -38.56 12.81
CA LYS A 23 -26.55 -39.99 12.58
C LYS A 23 -27.32 -40.83 13.60
N ARG A 24 -27.25 -40.46 14.88
CA ARG A 24 -27.97 -41.16 15.95
C ARG A 24 -29.49 -41.08 15.77
N GLN A 25 -30.01 -39.91 15.38
CA GLN A 25 -31.42 -39.72 15.06
C GLN A 25 -31.86 -40.66 13.93
N THR A 26 -31.06 -40.76 12.87
CA THR A 26 -31.33 -41.65 11.72
C THR A 26 -31.38 -43.12 12.14
N GLU A 27 -30.43 -43.56 12.97
CA GLU A 27 -30.40 -44.93 13.53
C GLU A 27 -31.66 -45.23 14.36
N LEU A 28 -32.07 -44.30 15.22
CA LEU A 28 -33.25 -44.47 16.07
C LEU A 28 -34.57 -44.43 15.29
N VAL A 29 -34.66 -43.61 14.23
CA VAL A 29 -35.82 -43.62 13.32
C VAL A 29 -35.93 -44.98 12.62
N ALA A 30 -34.82 -45.51 12.11
CA ALA A 30 -34.82 -46.84 11.47
C ALA A 30 -35.18 -47.96 12.47
N GLU A 31 -34.75 -47.86 13.73
CA GLU A 31 -35.14 -48.79 14.79
C GLU A 31 -36.63 -48.69 15.12
N ARG A 32 -37.14 -47.46 15.31
CA ARG A 32 -38.57 -47.18 15.55
C ARG A 32 -39.44 -47.84 14.49
N ASP A 33 -39.08 -47.67 13.22
CA ASP A 33 -39.88 -48.18 12.11
C ASP A 33 -39.93 -49.71 12.11
N LYS A 34 -38.82 -50.40 12.41
CA LYS A 34 -38.75 -51.86 12.53
C LYS A 34 -39.63 -52.43 13.64
N ILE A 35 -39.68 -51.77 14.81
CA ILE A 35 -40.39 -52.28 15.99
C ILE A 35 -41.83 -51.77 16.11
N SER A 36 -42.20 -50.75 15.33
CA SER A 36 -43.49 -50.06 15.41
C SER A 36 -44.69 -51.00 15.26
N TYR A 37 -44.66 -51.90 14.27
CA TYR A 37 -45.73 -52.86 14.02
C TYR A 37 -45.94 -53.79 15.22
N LEU A 38 -44.88 -54.46 15.68
CA LEU A 38 -44.94 -55.40 16.81
C LEU A 38 -45.43 -54.72 18.11
N ALA A 39 -44.96 -53.51 18.37
CA ALA A 39 -45.36 -52.72 19.54
C ALA A 39 -46.86 -52.37 19.54
N LEU A 40 -47.45 -52.14 18.35
CA LEU A 40 -48.85 -51.80 18.16
C LEU A 40 -49.75 -53.04 18.09
N THR A 41 -49.24 -54.20 17.65
CA THR A 41 -50.02 -55.45 17.56
C THR A 41 -50.01 -56.30 18.83
N GLY A 42 -49.40 -55.83 19.92
CA GLY A 42 -49.55 -56.42 21.26
C GLY A 42 -48.29 -57.05 21.87
N ASP A 43 -47.12 -56.91 21.25
CA ASP A 43 -45.86 -57.38 21.84
C ASP A 43 -45.36 -56.40 22.93
N ALA A 44 -45.38 -56.84 24.19
CA ALA A 44 -45.05 -56.02 25.35
C ALA A 44 -43.56 -55.57 25.38
N PRO A 45 -42.57 -56.44 25.12
CA PRO A 45 -41.19 -56.05 24.85
C PRO A 45 -41.03 -54.96 23.79
N ALA A 46 -41.64 -55.12 22.62
CA ALA A 46 -41.55 -54.14 21.54
C ALA A 46 -42.14 -52.78 21.96
N ARG A 47 -43.26 -52.78 22.70
CA ARG A 47 -43.86 -51.54 23.24
C ARG A 47 -42.92 -50.80 24.20
N LYS A 48 -42.23 -51.52 25.08
CA LYS A 48 -41.23 -50.91 26.00
C LYS A 48 -40.07 -50.30 25.21
N ARG A 49 -39.52 -51.01 24.22
CA ARG A 49 -38.42 -50.47 23.40
C ARG A 49 -38.85 -49.25 22.58
N LEU A 50 -40.04 -49.29 21.99
CA LEU A 50 -40.61 -48.14 21.26
C LEU A 50 -40.73 -46.90 22.15
N SER A 51 -41.15 -47.06 23.41
CA SER A 51 -41.21 -45.94 24.36
C SER A 51 -39.84 -45.34 24.64
N VAL A 52 -38.80 -46.18 24.79
CA VAL A 52 -37.41 -45.71 25.01
C VAL A 52 -36.89 -44.97 23.78
N VAL A 53 -37.08 -45.55 22.58
CA VAL A 53 -36.66 -44.92 21.32
C VAL A 53 -37.35 -43.56 21.12
N ASN A 54 -38.65 -43.46 21.43
CA ASN A 54 -39.37 -42.18 21.35
C ASN A 54 -38.85 -41.15 22.35
N ALA A 55 -38.48 -41.57 23.57
CA ALA A 55 -37.88 -40.68 24.55
C ALA A 55 -36.49 -40.20 24.10
N GLU A 56 -35.64 -41.10 23.57
CA GLU A 56 -34.33 -40.74 23.00
C GLU A 56 -34.48 -39.77 21.81
N LEU A 57 -35.41 -40.03 20.89
CA LEU A 57 -35.70 -39.15 19.75
C LEU A 57 -36.17 -37.76 20.20
N SER A 58 -37.02 -37.69 21.22
CA SER A 58 -37.46 -36.41 21.78
C SER A 58 -36.30 -35.64 22.41
N GLY A 59 -35.38 -36.33 23.11
CA GLY A 59 -34.17 -35.72 23.66
C GLY A 59 -33.25 -35.17 22.58
N LEU A 60 -32.98 -35.97 21.54
CA LEU A 60 -32.15 -35.58 20.40
C LEU A 60 -32.72 -34.38 19.64
N THR A 61 -34.04 -34.26 19.54
CA THR A 61 -34.66 -33.09 18.87
C THR A 61 -34.31 -31.79 19.60
N GLY A 62 -34.31 -31.80 20.93
CA GLY A 62 -33.89 -30.64 21.74
C GLY A 62 -32.39 -30.38 21.69
N GLU A 63 -31.59 -31.45 21.63
CA GLU A 63 -30.13 -31.35 21.48
C GLU A 63 -29.73 -30.75 20.13
N LEU A 64 -30.31 -31.24 19.03
CA LEU A 64 -30.11 -30.72 17.68
C LEU A 64 -30.46 -29.23 17.60
N ALA A 65 -31.63 -28.83 18.09
CA ALA A 65 -32.04 -27.43 18.12
C ALA A 65 -31.07 -26.55 18.93
N SER A 66 -30.52 -27.09 20.02
CA SER A 66 -29.53 -26.38 20.85
C SER A 66 -28.18 -26.25 20.14
N ILE A 67 -27.73 -27.30 19.45
CA ILE A 67 -26.48 -27.29 18.66
C ILE A 67 -26.61 -26.32 17.48
N GLU A 68 -27.74 -26.32 16.78
CA GLU A 68 -28.02 -25.39 15.68
C GLU A 68 -28.01 -23.93 16.17
N ALA A 69 -28.67 -23.64 17.28
CA ALA A 69 -28.65 -22.30 17.88
C ALA A 69 -27.22 -21.88 18.28
N ALA A 70 -26.43 -22.81 18.84
CA ALA A 70 -25.03 -22.57 19.18
C ALA A 70 -24.17 -22.31 17.94
N LEU A 71 -24.41 -23.01 16.82
CA LEU A 71 -23.73 -22.78 15.55
C LEU A 71 -24.04 -21.41 14.95
N VAL A 72 -25.30 -20.97 15.00
CA VAL A 72 -25.69 -19.62 14.56
C VAL A 72 -24.98 -18.54 15.37
N GLU A 73 -24.91 -18.71 16.69
CA GLU A 73 -24.21 -17.77 17.56
C GLU A 73 -22.69 -17.80 17.36
N ALA A 74 -22.10 -18.99 17.16
CA ALA A 74 -20.68 -19.13 16.83
C ALA A 74 -20.33 -18.40 15.52
N ALA A 75 -21.16 -18.53 14.48
CA ALA A 75 -20.97 -17.84 13.20
C ALA A 75 -21.06 -16.30 13.35
N LYS A 76 -21.99 -15.80 14.18
CA LYS A 76 -22.07 -14.36 14.49
C LYS A 76 -20.79 -13.85 15.17
N ARG A 77 -20.26 -14.61 16.12
CA ARG A 77 -19.05 -14.26 16.86
C ARG A 77 -17.79 -14.33 16.01
N GLU A 78 -17.70 -15.31 15.11
CA GLU A 78 -16.62 -15.40 14.12
C GLU A 78 -16.61 -14.14 13.24
N LYS A 79 -17.75 -13.80 12.63
CA LYS A 79 -17.88 -12.60 11.80
C LYS A 79 -17.52 -11.32 12.56
N ALA A 80 -18.01 -11.16 13.79
CA ALA A 80 -17.67 -9.98 14.61
C ALA A 80 -16.17 -9.90 14.94
N ALA A 81 -15.52 -11.05 15.18
CA ALA A 81 -14.09 -11.09 15.42
C ALA A 81 -13.26 -10.75 14.17
N GLU A 82 -13.70 -11.20 12.99
CA GLU A 82 -13.10 -10.83 11.70
C GLU A 82 -13.23 -9.33 11.42
N GLU A 83 -14.43 -8.77 11.60
CA GLU A 83 -14.68 -7.33 11.42
C GLU A 83 -13.82 -6.48 12.36
N ALA A 84 -13.71 -6.89 13.63
CA ALA A 84 -12.85 -6.21 14.61
C ALA A 84 -11.36 -6.30 14.23
N GLN A 85 -10.90 -7.46 13.74
CA GLN A 85 -9.51 -7.60 13.28
C GLN A 85 -9.24 -6.73 12.04
N PHE A 86 -10.16 -6.71 11.09
CA PHE A 86 -10.04 -5.89 9.89
C PHE A 86 -10.05 -4.40 10.22
N ALA A 87 -10.96 -3.95 11.10
CA ALA A 87 -11.00 -2.57 11.57
C ALA A 87 -9.70 -2.15 12.27
N LYS A 88 -9.13 -3.04 13.11
CA LYS A 88 -7.85 -2.78 13.76
C LYS A 88 -6.72 -2.65 12.74
N ARG A 89 -6.59 -3.60 11.80
CA ARG A 89 -5.58 -3.53 10.73
C ARG A 89 -5.70 -2.25 9.92
N ARG A 90 -6.92 -1.87 9.54
CA ARG A 90 -7.17 -0.64 8.79
C ARG A 90 -6.79 0.61 9.59
N SER A 91 -7.00 0.61 10.90
CA SER A 91 -6.56 1.70 11.78
C SER A 91 -5.03 1.77 11.86
N ASP A 92 -4.37 0.63 12.03
CA ASP A 92 -2.91 0.54 12.08
C ASP A 92 -2.28 1.00 10.74
N ASP A 93 -2.86 0.56 9.61
CA ASP A 93 -2.47 0.96 8.26
C ASP A 93 -2.69 2.46 8.02
N ALA A 94 -3.78 3.04 8.55
CA ALA A 94 -4.06 4.46 8.44
C ALA A 94 -3.03 5.31 9.20
N LEU A 95 -2.64 4.89 10.41
CA LEU A 95 -1.60 5.55 11.19
C LEU A 95 -0.23 5.48 10.48
N ALA A 96 0.10 4.34 9.88
CA ALA A 96 1.31 4.20 9.07
C ALA A 96 1.27 5.11 7.83
N ALA A 97 0.11 5.22 7.17
CA ALA A 97 -0.07 6.09 6.02
C ALA A 97 0.03 7.58 6.39
N GLU A 98 -0.39 7.99 7.59
CA GLU A 98 -0.26 9.36 8.08
C GLU A 98 1.23 9.79 8.19
N VAL A 99 2.09 8.90 8.68
CA VAL A 99 3.54 9.14 8.73
C VAL A 99 4.12 9.32 7.33
N LEU A 100 3.78 8.41 6.40
CA LEU A 100 4.24 8.49 5.01
C LEU A 100 3.73 9.75 4.30
N LEU A 101 2.50 10.20 4.59
CA LEU A 101 1.95 11.43 4.04
C LEU A 101 2.72 12.65 4.55
N SER A 102 3.00 12.73 5.86
CA SER A 102 3.82 13.79 6.43
C SER A 102 5.22 13.85 5.82
N GLU A 103 5.85 12.70 5.56
CA GLU A 103 7.14 12.64 4.87
C GLU A 103 7.04 13.13 3.42
N ALA A 104 5.99 12.73 2.71
CA ALA A 104 5.73 13.18 1.34
C ALA A 104 5.51 14.70 1.26
N GLU A 105 4.77 15.28 2.21
CA GLU A 105 4.57 16.74 2.32
C GLU A 105 5.90 17.46 2.57
N ALA A 106 6.76 16.92 3.45
CA ALA A 106 8.09 17.46 3.68
C ALA A 106 8.96 17.42 2.41
N PHE A 107 8.94 16.32 1.65
CA PHE A 107 9.64 16.23 0.38
C PHE A 107 9.08 17.18 -0.68
N ALA A 108 7.76 17.38 -0.73
CA ALA A 108 7.14 18.35 -1.63
C ALA A 108 7.60 19.78 -1.31
N SER A 109 7.60 20.18 -0.03
CA SER A 109 8.12 21.47 0.40
C SER A 109 9.61 21.64 0.07
N ALA A 110 10.42 20.60 0.30
CA ALA A 110 11.84 20.63 -0.02
C ALA A 110 12.10 20.79 -1.53
N LEU A 111 11.28 20.15 -2.36
CA LEU A 111 11.35 20.29 -3.81
C LEU A 111 10.99 21.71 -4.26
N ASP A 112 9.95 22.32 -3.68
CA ASP A 112 9.58 23.71 -3.96
C ASP A 112 10.72 24.68 -3.63
N ASP A 113 11.40 24.49 -2.50
CA ASP A 113 12.53 25.32 -2.10
C ASP A 113 13.75 25.11 -3.01
N ALA A 114 14.00 23.87 -3.45
CA ALA A 114 15.01 23.57 -4.44
C ALA A 114 14.72 24.27 -5.78
N LEU A 115 13.47 24.26 -6.24
CA LEU A 115 13.05 24.93 -7.48
C LEU A 115 13.18 26.47 -7.36
N LYS A 116 12.83 27.06 -6.21
CA LYS A 116 13.08 28.49 -5.95
C LYS A 116 14.57 28.82 -6.02
N THR A 117 15.40 27.97 -5.42
CA THR A 117 16.87 28.12 -5.44
C THR A 117 17.41 28.05 -6.87
N VAL A 118 16.99 27.05 -7.66
CA VAL A 118 17.36 26.93 -9.07
C VAL A 118 17.01 28.19 -9.86
N ARG A 119 15.79 28.72 -9.69
CA ARG A 119 15.35 29.96 -10.35
C ARG A 119 16.23 31.15 -9.96
N GLN A 120 16.52 31.31 -8.68
CA GLN A 120 17.34 32.42 -8.18
C GLN A 120 18.77 32.33 -8.71
N THR A 121 19.42 31.18 -8.55
CA THR A 121 20.80 30.97 -9.02
C THR A 121 20.92 31.12 -10.54
N ALA A 122 19.93 30.65 -11.30
CA ALA A 122 19.88 30.84 -12.75
C ALA A 122 19.80 32.33 -13.14
N SER A 123 18.97 33.10 -12.44
CA SER A 123 18.80 34.54 -12.67
C SER A 123 20.08 35.31 -12.33
N GLU A 124 20.72 34.98 -11.21
CA GLU A 124 22.00 35.58 -10.80
C GLU A 124 23.12 35.25 -11.78
N LEU A 125 23.19 34.01 -12.28
CA LEU A 125 24.16 33.61 -13.29
C LEU A 125 23.97 34.40 -14.60
N GLU A 126 22.74 34.52 -15.10
CA GLU A 126 22.42 35.32 -16.30
C GLU A 126 22.83 36.79 -16.08
N ALA A 127 22.51 37.37 -14.92
CA ALA A 127 22.89 38.74 -14.58
C ALA A 127 24.42 38.94 -14.57
N LYS A 128 25.19 38.03 -13.94
CA LYS A 128 26.66 38.11 -13.88
C LYS A 128 27.30 37.97 -15.26
N LEU A 129 26.85 37.02 -16.08
CA LEU A 129 27.37 36.85 -17.45
C LEU A 129 27.04 38.05 -18.33
N ASN A 130 25.85 38.63 -18.20
CA ASN A 130 25.48 39.86 -18.90
C ASN A 130 26.34 41.06 -18.44
N GLN A 131 26.62 41.17 -17.15
CA GLN A 131 27.51 42.20 -16.61
C GLN A 131 28.93 42.05 -17.19
N ILE A 132 29.49 40.84 -17.17
CA ILE A 132 30.81 40.56 -17.76
C ILE A 132 30.83 40.96 -19.24
N ARG A 133 29.82 40.54 -20.01
CA ARG A 133 29.72 40.88 -21.44
C ARG A 133 29.70 42.38 -21.68
N ARG A 134 28.96 43.16 -20.87
CA ARG A 134 28.95 44.62 -20.97
C ARG A 134 30.30 45.24 -20.63
N SER A 135 31.03 44.68 -19.67
CA SER A 135 32.32 45.23 -19.21
C SER A 135 33.49 44.96 -20.17
N ILE A 136 33.61 43.74 -20.71
CA ILE A 136 34.80 43.35 -21.50
C ILE A 136 34.49 42.95 -22.96
N GLY A 137 33.22 42.98 -23.35
CA GLY A 137 32.76 42.61 -24.70
C GLY A 137 32.83 41.11 -24.99
N ALA A 138 33.03 40.26 -23.99
CA ALA A 138 33.12 38.80 -24.15
C ALA A 138 32.15 38.07 -23.22
N GLY A 139 31.58 36.98 -23.72
CA GLY A 139 30.62 36.14 -22.97
C GLY A 139 29.46 35.66 -23.85
N PRO A 140 28.67 34.70 -23.36
CA PRO A 140 27.52 34.16 -24.08
C PRO A 140 26.40 35.20 -24.28
N THR A 141 25.51 34.95 -25.23
CA THR A 141 24.25 35.70 -25.37
C THR A 141 23.22 35.22 -24.34
N ALA A 142 22.23 36.05 -24.02
CA ALA A 142 21.13 35.66 -23.14
C ALA A 142 20.42 34.38 -23.64
N ASP A 143 20.20 34.25 -24.96
CA ASP A 143 19.58 33.06 -25.54
C ASP A 143 20.43 31.79 -25.39
N SER A 144 21.76 31.93 -25.49
CA SER A 144 22.69 30.81 -25.26
C SER A 144 22.67 30.39 -23.79
N ILE A 145 22.63 31.35 -22.86
CA ILE A 145 22.50 31.09 -21.42
C ILE A 145 21.20 30.32 -21.13
N ARG A 146 20.06 30.82 -21.62
CA ARG A 146 18.74 30.18 -21.41
C ARG A 146 18.66 28.79 -22.01
N THR A 147 19.18 28.59 -23.22
CA THR A 147 19.20 27.28 -23.88
C THR A 147 20.00 26.26 -23.07
N ASN A 148 21.18 26.66 -22.59
CA ASN A 148 22.05 25.79 -21.79
C ASN A 148 21.49 25.53 -20.39
N LEU A 149 20.87 26.52 -19.74
CA LEU A 149 20.14 26.32 -18.48
C LEU A 149 19.00 25.32 -18.65
N ARG A 150 18.20 25.45 -19.71
CA ARG A 150 17.12 24.50 -20.03
C ARG A 150 17.66 23.09 -20.25
N ARG A 151 18.73 22.94 -21.05
CA ARG A 151 19.35 21.64 -21.31
C ARG A 151 19.89 21.00 -20.03
N ALA A 152 20.55 21.77 -19.17
CA ALA A 152 21.05 21.28 -17.89
C ALA A 152 19.92 20.83 -16.95
N LEU A 153 18.82 21.60 -16.89
CA LEU A 153 17.65 21.25 -16.09
C LEU A 153 16.98 19.97 -16.59
N VAL A 154 16.78 19.84 -17.91
CA VAL A 154 16.23 18.61 -18.50
C VAL A 154 17.15 17.42 -18.22
N SER A 155 18.47 17.60 -18.37
CA SER A 155 19.46 16.55 -18.08
C SER A 155 19.38 16.08 -16.63
N ALA A 156 19.23 17.00 -15.67
CA ALA A 156 19.08 16.66 -14.26
C ALA A 156 17.75 15.93 -13.97
N ALA A 157 16.66 16.32 -14.64
CA ALA A 157 15.35 15.70 -14.47
C ALA A 157 15.26 14.28 -15.04
N MET A 158 16.08 13.92 -16.04
CA MET A 158 16.05 12.60 -16.67
C MET A 158 16.38 11.42 -15.73
N GLY A 159 17.08 11.67 -14.63
CA GLY A 159 17.40 10.62 -13.64
C GLY A 159 16.28 10.37 -12.62
N GLY A 160 15.23 11.18 -12.62
CA GLY A 160 14.13 11.11 -11.66
C GLY A 160 12.77 10.84 -12.31
N PRO A 161 11.68 10.87 -11.51
CA PRO A 161 10.32 10.66 -12.00
C PRO A 161 9.77 11.83 -12.83
N MET A 162 10.51 12.94 -12.91
CA MET A 162 10.14 14.12 -13.70
C MET A 162 10.52 13.92 -15.18
N HIS A 163 9.65 13.22 -15.92
CA HIS A 163 9.83 13.03 -17.36
C HIS A 163 9.44 14.29 -18.15
N ILE A 164 10.36 15.28 -18.22
CA ILE A 164 10.11 16.55 -18.94
C ILE A 164 10.26 16.34 -20.46
N VAL A 165 11.45 15.95 -20.92
CA VAL A 165 11.80 15.66 -22.33
C VAL A 165 12.93 14.63 -22.35
N HIS A 166 12.94 13.75 -23.33
CA HIS A 166 14.04 12.81 -23.54
C HIS A 166 15.22 13.49 -24.26
N LEU A 167 16.41 13.46 -23.66
CA LEU A 167 17.66 13.86 -24.32
C LEU A 167 18.48 12.62 -24.69
N ALA A 168 19.10 12.68 -25.89
CA ALA A 168 20.08 11.69 -26.30
C ALA A 168 21.26 11.68 -25.30
N PRO A 169 21.94 10.53 -25.08
CA PRO A 169 23.00 10.43 -24.08
C PRO A 169 24.09 11.51 -24.18
N GLY A 170 24.50 11.89 -25.40
CA GLY A 170 25.52 12.93 -25.62
C GLY A 170 25.04 14.36 -25.36
N GLU A 171 23.74 14.59 -25.18
CA GLU A 171 23.17 15.90 -24.86
C GLU A 171 22.92 16.09 -23.36
N ARG A 172 23.16 15.04 -22.55
CA ARG A 172 22.99 15.06 -21.09
C ARG A 172 24.22 15.69 -20.46
N VAL A 173 24.13 16.96 -20.16
CA VAL A 173 25.27 17.74 -19.65
C VAL A 173 24.83 18.63 -18.50
N THR A 174 25.72 18.81 -17.54
CA THR A 174 25.53 19.69 -16.40
C THR A 174 25.75 21.15 -16.79
N LEU A 175 25.24 22.07 -15.98
CA LEU A 175 25.47 23.50 -16.19
C LEU A 175 26.96 23.87 -16.10
N ALA A 176 27.72 23.18 -15.24
CA ALA A 176 29.16 23.41 -15.09
C ALA A 176 29.94 23.06 -16.36
N GLU A 177 29.61 21.93 -17.00
CA GLU A 177 30.19 21.51 -18.28
C GLU A 177 29.86 22.50 -19.40
N LEU A 178 28.61 22.98 -19.46
CA LEU A 178 28.18 23.99 -20.43
C LEU A 178 28.83 25.36 -20.20
N ALA A 179 29.12 25.73 -18.95
CA ALA A 179 29.74 27.01 -18.61
C ALA A 179 31.26 27.03 -18.78
N ALA A 180 31.93 25.87 -18.78
CA ALA A 180 33.39 25.79 -18.86
C ALA A 180 34.00 26.44 -20.11
N PRO A 181 33.46 26.27 -21.33
CA PRO A 181 33.96 26.95 -22.53
C PRO A 181 33.82 28.47 -22.44
N TRP A 182 32.70 28.98 -21.91
CA TRP A 182 32.49 30.41 -21.71
C TRP A 182 33.49 30.98 -20.72
N ALA A 183 33.69 30.31 -19.58
CA ALA A 183 34.66 30.72 -18.58
C ALA A 183 36.08 30.78 -19.16
N ARG A 184 36.47 29.81 -20.01
CA ARG A 184 37.76 29.82 -20.70
C ARG A 184 37.88 31.01 -21.66
N SER A 185 36.87 31.25 -22.50
CA SER A 185 36.85 32.38 -23.42
C SER A 185 36.94 33.74 -22.70
N ILE A 186 36.15 33.90 -21.63
CA ILE A 186 36.17 35.10 -20.78
C ILE A 186 37.54 35.31 -20.15
N ARG A 187 38.16 34.26 -19.57
CA ARG A 187 39.51 34.34 -18.98
C ARG A 187 40.56 34.74 -20.01
N ASN A 188 40.53 34.15 -21.20
CA ASN A 188 41.46 34.50 -22.27
C ASN A 188 41.31 35.98 -22.68
N ARG A 189 40.06 36.49 -22.75
CA ARG A 189 39.82 37.92 -23.03
C ARG A 189 40.35 38.82 -21.93
N ILE A 190 40.11 38.47 -20.67
CA ILE A 190 40.63 39.22 -19.52
C ILE A 190 42.16 39.29 -19.59
N GLN A 191 42.83 38.15 -19.80
CA GLN A 191 44.29 38.08 -19.91
C GLN A 191 44.83 38.95 -21.05
N ALA A 192 44.19 38.94 -22.22
CA ALA A 192 44.62 39.78 -23.34
C ALA A 192 44.51 41.29 -23.02
N LEU A 193 43.46 41.71 -22.31
CA LEU A 193 43.26 43.11 -21.93
C LEU A 193 44.24 43.55 -20.84
N THR A 194 44.48 42.71 -19.82
CA THR A 194 45.38 43.05 -18.71
C THR A 194 46.86 42.90 -19.09
N GLY A 195 47.22 41.91 -19.92
CA GLY A 195 48.58 41.71 -20.40
C GLY A 195 49.03 42.83 -21.35
N ASN A 196 48.14 43.33 -22.20
CA ASN A 196 48.46 44.49 -23.05
C ASN A 196 48.61 45.78 -22.26
N ALA A 197 47.87 45.94 -21.16
CA ALA A 197 48.00 47.10 -20.28
C ALA A 197 49.36 47.14 -19.54
N ALA A 198 49.94 45.99 -19.21
CA ALA A 198 51.25 45.89 -18.56
C ALA A 198 52.43 46.16 -19.50
N ASN A 199 52.26 45.98 -20.83
CA ASN A 199 53.30 46.23 -21.83
C ASN A 199 53.26 47.65 -22.44
N ALA A 200 52.23 48.43 -22.11
CA ALA A 200 52.03 49.80 -22.61
C ALA A 200 52.38 50.88 -21.57
N ALA A 201 52.78 50.48 -20.36
CA ALA A 201 53.28 51.33 -19.27
C ALA A 201 54.79 51.14 -19.14
#